data_AF-A0A183MGA6-F1
#
_entry.id   AF-A0A183MGA6-F1
#
_cell.length_a   1.000
_cell.length_b   1.000
_cell.length_c   1.000
_cell.angle_alpha   90.00
_cell.angle_beta   90.00
_cell.angle_gamma   90.00
#
_symmetry.space_group_name_H-M   'P 1'
#
loop_
_entity.id
_entity.type
_entity.pdbx_description
1 polymer ?
#
loop_
_entity_poly.entity_id
_entity_poly.type
_entity_poly.pdbx_seq_one_letter_code
_entity_poly.pdbx_strand_id
1 'polypeptide(L)'
;MNKKAAINTSQTRAKHAKAQAEYTKVNKQMKRSIRTDKCKYAGDLAMTAEKAAREGNMRQLYDTTKKLSGNHRKPERPVKSKEGKVINNIEEQRNRWVEHFKELLNRSAPLNLPNIESAPTDLPIDVGPSTIEEISMAIR
;
A
#
# COMPACT_ATOMS: atom_id res chain seq x y z
N MET A 1 -17.13 63.76 -30.49
CA MET A 1 -17.59 62.45 -31.03
C MET A 1 -16.91 61.34 -30.23
N ASN A 2 -17.64 60.35 -29.70
CA ASN A 2 -17.15 59.04 -29.18
C ASN A 2 -18.14 58.31 -28.24
N LYS A 3 -19.29 58.92 -27.86
CA LYS A 3 -20.29 58.29 -26.97
C LYS A 3 -20.77 56.91 -27.47
N LYS A 4 -20.96 56.73 -28.79
CA LYS A 4 -21.37 55.44 -29.38
C LYS A 4 -20.32 54.33 -29.19
N ALA A 5 -19.03 54.65 -29.32
CA ALA A 5 -17.94 53.69 -29.14
C ALA A 5 -17.85 53.22 -27.67
N ALA A 6 -17.94 54.16 -26.72
CA ALA A 6 -17.93 53.86 -25.29
C ALA A 6 -19.11 52.95 -24.87
N ILE A 7 -20.32 53.21 -25.38
CA ILE A 7 -21.50 52.38 -25.14
C ILE A 7 -21.28 50.97 -25.69
N ASN A 8 -20.77 50.84 -26.91
CA ASN A 8 -20.50 49.54 -27.53
C ASN A 8 -19.45 48.73 -26.72
N THR A 9 -18.36 49.36 -26.29
CA THR A 9 -17.35 48.70 -25.44
C THR A 9 -17.94 48.22 -24.12
N SER A 10 -18.80 49.01 -23.48
CA SER A 10 -19.47 48.62 -22.23
C SER A 10 -20.40 47.41 -22.41
N GLN A 11 -21.20 47.39 -23.49
CA GLN A 11 -22.06 46.27 -23.82
C GLN A 11 -21.26 45.00 -24.11
N THR A 12 -20.13 45.12 -24.81
CA THR A 12 -19.25 43.99 -25.14
C THR A 12 -18.62 43.38 -23.89
N ARG A 13 -18.11 44.22 -22.96
CA ARG A 13 -17.58 43.74 -21.67
C ARG A 13 -18.65 43.04 -20.83
N ALA A 14 -19.87 43.60 -20.79
CA ALA A 14 -20.97 42.98 -20.06
C ALA A 14 -21.35 41.60 -20.63
N LYS A 15 -21.35 41.44 -21.96
CA LYS A 15 -21.59 40.13 -22.60
C LYS A 15 -20.49 39.11 -22.25
N HIS A 16 -19.22 39.52 -22.27
CA HIS A 16 -18.10 38.66 -21.88
C HIS A 16 -18.18 38.22 -20.41
N ALA A 17 -18.50 39.15 -19.50
CA ALA A 17 -18.66 38.84 -18.08
C ALA A 17 -19.80 37.84 -17.84
N LYS A 18 -20.93 38.00 -18.54
CA LYS A 18 -22.05 37.03 -18.49
C LYS A 18 -21.63 35.65 -18.98
N ALA A 19 -20.97 35.56 -20.15
CA ALA A 19 -20.50 34.30 -20.69
C ALA A 19 -19.50 33.58 -19.75
N GLN A 20 -18.59 34.34 -19.13
CA GLN A 20 -17.63 33.81 -18.17
C GLN A 20 -18.30 33.28 -16.89
N ALA A 21 -19.34 33.97 -16.41
CA ALA A 21 -20.13 33.53 -15.26
C ALA A 21 -20.88 32.22 -15.56
N GLU A 22 -21.54 32.13 -16.73
CA GLU A 22 -22.21 30.91 -17.19
C GLU A 22 -21.23 29.74 -17.34
N TYR A 23 -20.07 29.96 -17.98
CA TYR A 23 -19.03 28.94 -18.10
C TYR A 23 -18.57 28.42 -16.73
N THR A 24 -18.35 29.32 -15.77
CA THR A 24 -17.92 28.96 -14.41
C THR A 24 -18.97 28.12 -13.70
N LYS A 25 -20.25 28.46 -13.86
CA LYS A 25 -21.38 27.72 -13.29
C LYS A 25 -21.47 26.30 -13.85
N VAL A 26 -21.42 26.17 -15.18
CA VAL A 26 -21.48 24.86 -15.86
C VAL A 26 -20.24 24.01 -15.54
N ASN A 27 -19.05 24.59 -15.53
CA ASN A 27 -17.82 23.89 -15.16
C ASN A 27 -17.86 23.37 -13.71
N LYS A 28 -18.42 24.15 -12.77
CA LYS A 28 -18.62 23.70 -11.39
C LYS A 28 -19.59 22.53 -11.31
N GLN A 29 -20.67 22.55 -12.10
CA GLN A 29 -21.62 21.46 -12.19
C GLN A 29 -20.99 20.20 -12.78
N MET A 30 -20.25 20.33 -13.88
CA MET A 30 -19.51 19.23 -14.52
C MET A 30 -18.52 18.55 -13.56
N LYS A 31 -17.74 19.33 -12.81
CA LYS A 31 -16.80 18.77 -11.82
C LYS A 31 -17.53 18.01 -10.71
N ARG A 32 -18.70 18.49 -10.29
CA ARG A 32 -19.54 17.82 -9.30
C ARG A 32 -20.10 16.50 -9.85
N SER A 33 -20.62 16.48 -11.08
CA SER A 33 -21.14 15.25 -11.68
C SER A 33 -20.04 14.19 -11.85
N ILE A 34 -18.87 14.58 -12.37
CA ILE A 34 -17.71 13.67 -12.51
C ILE A 34 -17.32 13.06 -11.15
N ARG A 35 -17.31 13.87 -10.08
CA ARG A 35 -17.01 13.38 -8.74
C ARG A 35 -18.09 12.39 -8.26
N THR A 36 -19.36 12.72 -8.46
CA THR A 36 -20.48 11.85 -8.09
C THR A 36 -20.43 10.52 -8.83
N ASP A 37 -20.18 10.52 -10.13
CA ASP A 37 -20.12 9.31 -10.95
C ASP A 37 -18.92 8.42 -10.54
N LYS A 38 -17.77 9.03 -10.24
CA LYS A 38 -16.62 8.31 -9.69
C LYS A 38 -16.94 7.67 -8.33
N CYS A 39 -17.64 8.38 -7.46
CA CYS A 39 -18.07 7.84 -6.16
C CYS A 39 -19.06 6.69 -6.32
N LYS A 40 -20.02 6.78 -7.25
CA LYS A 40 -20.97 5.71 -7.55
C LYS A 40 -20.26 4.45 -8.03
N TYR A 41 -19.38 4.59 -9.04
CA TYR A 41 -18.60 3.48 -9.56
C TYR A 41 -17.75 2.78 -8.48
N ALA A 42 -17.10 3.55 -7.60
CA ALA A 42 -16.35 3.00 -6.48
C ALA A 42 -17.26 2.29 -5.45
N GLY A 43 -18.45 2.83 -5.19
CA GLY A 43 -19.46 2.23 -4.32
C GLY A 43 -19.97 0.88 -4.85
N ASP A 44 -20.26 0.80 -6.14
CA ASP A 44 -20.74 -0.44 -6.78
C ASP A 44 -19.68 -1.56 -6.71
N LEU A 45 -18.41 -1.20 -6.93
CA LEU A 45 -17.27 -2.12 -6.74
C LEU A 45 -17.17 -2.60 -5.28
N ALA A 46 -17.32 -1.70 -4.31
CA ALA A 46 -17.28 -2.05 -2.89
C ALA A 46 -18.42 -3.00 -2.50
N MET A 47 -19.64 -2.73 -2.98
CA MET A 47 -20.80 -3.60 -2.77
C MET A 47 -20.59 -4.99 -3.38
N THR A 48 -19.96 -5.06 -4.56
CA THR A 48 -19.59 -6.32 -5.21
C THR A 48 -18.55 -7.10 -4.40
N ALA A 49 -17.55 -6.41 -3.86
CA ALA A 49 -16.54 -7.03 -3.00
C ALA A 49 -17.15 -7.59 -1.70
N GLU A 50 -18.05 -6.84 -1.06
CA GLU A 50 -18.76 -7.29 0.14
C GLU A 50 -19.60 -8.55 -0.12
N LYS A 51 -20.34 -8.58 -1.24
CA LYS A 51 -21.10 -9.76 -1.65
C LYS A 51 -20.19 -10.97 -1.85
N ALA A 52 -19.06 -10.79 -2.55
CA ALA A 52 -18.09 -11.86 -2.76
C ALA A 52 -17.50 -12.39 -1.43
N ALA A 53 -17.29 -11.50 -0.44
CA ALA A 53 -16.86 -11.91 0.90
C ALA A 53 -17.91 -12.80 1.58
N ARG A 54 -19.18 -12.38 1.54
CA ARG A 54 -20.30 -13.12 2.14
C ARG A 54 -20.50 -14.50 1.50
N GLU A 55 -20.27 -14.61 0.20
CA GLU A 55 -20.37 -15.87 -0.55
C GLU A 55 -19.10 -16.75 -0.47
N GLY A 56 -18.03 -16.27 0.19
CA GLY A 56 -16.75 -16.98 0.26
C GLY A 56 -15.96 -17.01 -1.06
N ASN A 57 -16.33 -16.19 -2.05
CA ASN A 57 -15.64 -16.10 -3.34
C ASN A 57 -14.38 -15.22 -3.24
N MET A 58 -13.32 -15.81 -2.70
CA MET A 58 -12.05 -15.10 -2.45
C MET A 58 -11.37 -14.57 -3.71
N ARG A 59 -11.52 -15.26 -4.86
CA ARG A 59 -10.94 -14.81 -6.13
C ARG A 59 -11.54 -13.47 -6.56
N GLN A 60 -12.88 -13.39 -6.58
CA GLN A 60 -13.58 -12.17 -6.98
C GLN A 60 -13.35 -11.03 -5.99
N LEU A 61 -13.30 -11.34 -4.69
CA LEU A 61 -12.96 -10.36 -3.65
C LEU A 61 -11.58 -9.74 -3.89
N TYR A 62 -10.56 -10.57 -4.15
CA TYR A 62 -9.21 -10.10 -4.41
C TYR A 62 -9.12 -9.24 -5.68
N ASP A 63 -9.71 -9.69 -6.79
CA ASP A 63 -9.69 -8.96 -8.07
C ASP A 63 -10.37 -7.59 -7.95
N THR A 64 -11.50 -7.53 -7.24
CA THR A 64 -12.27 -6.29 -7.04
C THR A 64 -11.54 -5.32 -6.12
N THR A 65 -10.96 -5.83 -5.04
CA THR A 65 -10.14 -5.04 -4.09
C THR A 65 -8.90 -4.48 -4.78
N LYS A 66 -8.24 -5.27 -5.63
CA LYS A 66 -7.10 -4.83 -6.45
C LYS A 66 -7.47 -3.73 -7.44
N LYS A 67 -8.67 -3.80 -8.04
CA LYS A 67 -9.20 -2.71 -8.88
C LYS A 67 -9.47 -1.44 -8.07
N LEU A 68 -10.02 -1.56 -6.86
CA LEU A 68 -10.29 -0.44 -5.96
C LEU A 68 -9.04 0.22 -5.40
N SER A 69 -8.01 -0.56 -5.05
CA SER A 69 -6.77 -0.03 -4.47
C SER A 69 -5.98 0.84 -5.44
N GLY A 70 -6.28 0.75 -6.74
CA GLY A 70 -5.55 1.44 -7.80
C GLY A 70 -4.07 1.05 -7.84
N ASN A 71 -3.34 1.63 -8.79
CA ASN A 71 -1.89 1.54 -8.79
C ASN A 71 -1.34 2.57 -7.78
N HIS A 72 -1.16 2.16 -6.53
CA HIS A 72 -0.21 2.86 -5.67
C HIS A 72 1.16 2.71 -6.33
N ARG A 73 1.68 3.78 -6.95
CA ARG A 73 3.09 3.83 -7.32
C ARG A 73 3.87 3.70 -6.02
N LYS A 74 4.30 2.49 -5.70
CA LYS A 74 5.42 2.34 -4.78
C LYS A 74 6.56 3.08 -5.47
N PRO A 75 7.15 4.14 -4.88
CA PRO A 75 8.45 4.56 -5.36
C PRO A 75 9.34 3.31 -5.28
N GLU A 76 10.01 3.00 -6.39
CA GLU A 76 11.01 1.95 -6.39
C GLU A 76 11.99 2.33 -5.28
N ARG A 77 12.06 1.49 -4.23
CA ARG A 77 12.95 1.79 -3.11
C ARG A 77 14.36 1.62 -3.67
N PRO A 78 15.18 2.69 -3.73
CA PRO A 78 16.52 2.58 -4.26
C PRO A 78 17.31 1.56 -3.45
N VAL A 79 17.78 0.51 -4.12
CA VAL A 79 18.70 -0.47 -3.51
C VAL A 79 20.08 0.16 -3.45
N LYS A 80 20.77 0.05 -2.31
CA LYS A 80 22.15 0.52 -2.18
C LYS A 80 23.15 -0.59 -2.48
N SER A 81 24.23 -0.24 -3.17
CA SER A 81 25.41 -1.08 -3.31
C SER A 81 26.05 -1.33 -1.95
N LYS A 82 27.04 -2.24 -1.90
CA LYS A 82 27.78 -2.55 -0.68
C LYS A 82 28.53 -1.33 -0.13
N GLU A 83 28.90 -0.40 -1.01
CA GLU A 83 29.56 0.88 -0.74
C GLU A 83 28.56 2.00 -0.39
N GLY A 84 27.26 1.69 -0.30
CA GLY A 84 26.21 2.65 0.07
C GLY A 84 25.70 3.53 -1.07
N LYS A 85 26.18 3.34 -2.31
CA LYS A 85 25.73 4.09 -3.49
C LYS A 85 24.37 3.59 -3.97
N VAL A 86 23.47 4.49 -4.39
CA VAL A 86 22.17 4.09 -4.94
C VAL A 86 22.33 3.45 -6.32
N ILE A 87 21.72 2.29 -6.51
CA ILE A 87 21.68 1.52 -7.75
C ILE A 87 20.40 1.87 -8.52
N ASN A 88 20.56 2.37 -9.75
CA ASN A 88 19.46 2.81 -10.61
C ASN A 88 19.12 1.80 -11.74
N ASN A 89 19.96 0.80 -11.99
CA ASN A 89 19.78 -0.20 -13.04
C ASN A 89 19.20 -1.51 -12.48
N ILE A 90 18.16 -2.07 -13.11
CA ILE A 90 17.50 -3.33 -12.72
C ILE A 90 18.48 -4.52 -12.71
N GLU A 91 19.40 -4.58 -13.67
CA GLU A 91 20.40 -5.66 -13.75
C GLU A 91 21.38 -5.58 -12.58
N GLU A 92 21.85 -4.38 -12.25
CA GLU A 92 22.71 -4.13 -11.09
C GLU A 92 21.98 -4.43 -9.77
N GLN A 93 20.69 -4.11 -9.67
CA GLN A 93 19.90 -4.48 -8.49
C GLN A 93 19.83 -6.01 -8.33
N ARG A 94 19.58 -6.75 -9.42
CA ARG A 94 19.57 -8.23 -9.40
C ARG A 94 20.94 -8.78 -9.00
N ASN A 95 22.02 -8.24 -9.54
CA ASN A 95 23.37 -8.65 -9.16
C ASN A 95 23.65 -8.37 -7.68
N ARG A 96 23.24 -7.21 -7.17
CA ARG A 96 23.34 -6.87 -5.73
C ARG A 96 22.55 -7.83 -4.84
N TRP A 97 21.37 -8.29 -5.28
CA TRP A 97 20.59 -9.33 -4.59
C TRP A 97 21.32 -10.67 -4.59
N VAL A 98 21.85 -11.09 -5.73
CA VAL A 98 22.61 -12.33 -5.87
C VAL A 98 23.83 -12.32 -4.95
N GLU A 99 24.60 -11.22 -4.92
CA GLU A 99 25.74 -11.05 -4.01
C GLU A 99 25.31 -11.15 -2.54
N HIS A 100 24.25 -10.43 -2.15
CA HIS A 100 23.78 -10.43 -0.76
C HIS A 100 23.40 -11.84 -0.29
N PHE A 101 22.60 -12.54 -1.09
CA PHE A 101 22.16 -13.89 -0.75
C PHE A 101 23.29 -14.89 -0.82
N LYS A 102 24.27 -14.71 -1.72
CA LYS A 102 25.46 -15.56 -1.77
C LYS A 102 26.28 -15.44 -0.50
N GLU A 103 26.54 -14.23 -0.02
CA GLU A 103 27.26 -13.99 1.24
C GLU A 103 26.48 -14.53 2.46
N LEU A 104 25.17 -14.32 2.49
CA LEU A 104 24.33 -14.72 3.62
C LEU A 104 24.17 -16.25 3.72
N LEU A 105 23.87 -16.91 2.60
CA LEU A 105 23.51 -18.33 2.56
C LEU A 105 24.72 -19.26 2.45
N ASN A 106 25.86 -18.77 1.93
CA ASN A 106 27.08 -19.57 1.80
C ASN A 106 28.17 -19.16 2.79
N ARG A 107 27.78 -18.55 3.92
CA ARG A 107 28.72 -18.25 5.01
C ARG A 107 29.27 -19.57 5.55
N SER A 108 30.59 -19.75 5.48
CA SER A 108 31.26 -20.89 6.10
C SER A 108 30.99 -20.91 7.61
N ALA A 109 30.97 -22.12 8.18
CA ALA A 109 30.86 -22.28 9.63
C ALA A 109 31.93 -21.40 10.30
N PRO A 110 31.55 -20.58 11.29
CA PRO A 110 32.51 -19.71 11.96
C PRO A 110 33.65 -20.57 12.53
N LEU A 111 34.90 -20.20 12.21
CA LEU A 111 36.12 -20.89 12.66
C LEU A 111 36.20 -21.03 14.18
N ASN A 112 35.67 -20.03 14.87
CA ASN A 112 35.45 -20.09 16.29
C ASN A 112 34.04 -20.60 16.51
N LEU A 113 33.91 -21.85 16.96
CA LEU A 113 32.72 -22.27 17.67
C LEU A 113 32.51 -21.26 18.80
N PRO A 114 31.33 -20.63 18.93
CA PRO A 114 31.03 -19.86 20.12
C PRO A 114 31.26 -20.78 21.31
N ASN A 115 32.10 -20.36 22.26
CA ASN A 115 32.28 -21.06 23.52
C ASN A 115 30.98 -20.90 24.33
N ILE A 116 29.97 -21.65 23.93
CA ILE A 116 28.72 -21.77 24.65
C ILE A 116 29.06 -22.70 25.81
N GLU A 117 29.27 -22.11 26.98
CA GLU A 117 29.37 -22.85 28.22
C GLU A 117 28.15 -23.76 28.30
N SER A 118 28.38 -25.07 28.42
CA SER A 118 27.30 -26.06 28.51
C SER A 118 26.33 -25.59 29.57
N ALA A 119 25.06 -25.40 29.22
CA ALA A 119 24.03 -25.27 30.23
C ALA A 119 24.17 -26.47 31.19
N PRO A 120 24.10 -26.27 32.53
CA PRO A 120 24.03 -27.39 33.45
C PRO A 120 22.86 -28.31 33.03
N THR A 121 23.19 -29.51 32.57
CA THR A 121 22.23 -30.44 31.94
C THR A 121 21.20 -30.98 32.92
N ASP A 122 21.48 -30.91 34.22
CA ASP A 122 20.60 -31.47 35.24
C ASP A 122 19.80 -30.36 35.91
N LEU A 123 18.82 -29.82 35.18
CA LEU A 123 17.63 -29.35 35.88
C LEU A 123 16.93 -30.62 36.41
N PRO A 124 16.66 -30.75 37.72
CA PRO A 124 15.91 -31.87 38.28
C PRO A 124 14.44 -31.71 37.86
N ILE A 125 14.18 -31.92 36.58
CA ILE A 125 12.84 -31.99 36.00
C ILE A 125 12.51 -33.46 35.95
N ASP A 126 11.54 -33.86 36.76
CA ASP A 126 10.99 -35.20 36.67
C ASP A 126 10.30 -35.35 35.31
N VAL A 127 10.93 -36.13 34.44
CA VAL A 127 10.41 -36.47 33.10
C VAL A 127 9.45 -37.67 33.16
N GLY A 128 9.16 -38.15 34.37
CA GLY A 128 8.21 -39.22 34.64
C GLY A 128 6.76 -38.83 34.34
N PRO A 129 5.87 -39.82 34.21
CA PRO A 129 4.43 -39.58 34.09
C PRO A 129 3.89 -38.90 35.36
N SER A 130 3.13 -37.82 35.18
CA SER A 130 2.58 -37.03 36.29
C SER A 130 1.70 -37.88 37.21
N THR A 131 1.85 -37.67 38.52
CA THR A 131 1.05 -38.37 39.53
C THR A 131 -0.34 -37.76 39.67
N ILE A 132 -1.32 -38.58 40.08
CA ILE A 132 -2.72 -38.15 40.29
C ILE A 132 -2.80 -37.02 41.33
N GLU A 133 -1.93 -37.05 42.34
CA GLU A 133 -1.85 -36.04 43.39
C GLU A 133 -1.38 -34.68 42.85
N GLU A 134 -0.36 -34.65 41.99
CA GLU A 134 0.10 -33.43 41.29
C GLU A 134 -1.00 -32.82 40.42
N ILE A 135 -1.72 -33.65 39.65
CA ILE A 135 -2.82 -33.20 38.79
C ILE A 135 -3.94 -32.59 39.66
N SER A 136 -4.25 -33.21 40.80
CA SER A 136 -5.29 -32.73 41.71
C SER A 136 -4.94 -31.38 42.36
N MET A 137 -3.66 -31.13 42.65
CA MET A 137 -3.20 -29.86 43.22
C MET A 137 -3.20 -28.72 42.20
N ALA A 138 -2.89 -29.00 40.93
CA ALA A 138 -2.79 -27.98 39.88
C ALA A 138 -4.15 -27.47 39.36
N ILE A 139 -5.21 -28.26 39.51
CA ILE A 139 -6.57 -27.93 39.01
C ILE A 139 -7.37 -27.03 39.98
N ARG A 140 -6.84 -26.73 41.17
CA ARG A 140 -7.54 -25.96 42.20
C ARG A 140 -7.69 -24.46 41.87
#